data_AF-A0A3N7JEE4-F1
#
_entry.id   AF-A0A3N7JEE4-F1
#
_cell.length_a   1.000
_cell.length_b   1.000
_cell.length_c   1.000
_cell.angle_alpha   90.00
_cell.angle_beta   90.00
_cell.angle_gamma   90.00
#
_symmetry.space_group_name_H-M   'P 1'
#
loop_
_entity.id
_entity.type
_entity.pdbx_description
1 polymer ?
#
loop_
_entity_poly.entity_id
_entity_poly.type
_entity_poly.pdbx_seq_one_letter_code
_entity_poly.pdbx_strand_id
1 'polypeptide(L)'
;EGLMEMVENQIGSRYDECCSVVMSQAMEQLCLGLLHVIWGYRPDSILNLMYLIQLTESITPLARKCFCLDIPEEREMVLELSKALGEFRYNSNFNTNGFDLYILRDRLVRFSNGVEELVNHHFETLDGG
;
A
#
# COMPACT_ATOMS: atom_id res chain seq x y z
N GLU A 1 15.88 -7.20 -2.90
CA GLU A 1 16.20 -5.79 -2.69
C GLU A 1 15.08 -4.88 -3.19
N GLY A 2 14.10 -4.60 -2.33
CA GLY A 2 12.97 -3.72 -2.61
C GLY A 2 12.48 -3.02 -1.34
N LEU A 3 11.52 -2.10 -1.47
CA LEU A 3 10.99 -1.30 -0.35
C LEU A 3 10.59 -2.17 0.85
N MET A 4 9.98 -3.33 0.60
CA MET A 4 9.54 -4.23 1.67
C MET A 4 10.68 -4.86 2.46
N GLU A 5 11.84 -5.14 1.85
CA GLU A 5 12.98 -5.74 2.56
C GLU A 5 13.56 -4.79 3.62
N MET A 6 13.53 -3.48 3.38
CA MET A 6 13.89 -2.50 4.40
C MET A 6 12.95 -2.60 5.61
N VAL A 7 11.65 -2.69 5.35
CA VAL A 7 10.61 -2.79 6.38
C VAL A 7 10.81 -4.05 7.21
N GLU A 8 11.05 -5.19 6.57
CA GLU A 8 11.25 -6.48 7.27
C GLU A 8 12.42 -6.45 8.26
N ASN A 9 13.50 -5.76 7.90
CA ASN A 9 14.71 -5.71 8.72
C ASN A 9 14.67 -4.66 9.83
N GLN A 10 13.79 -3.66 9.73
CA GLN A 10 13.85 -2.45 10.58
C GLN A 10 12.58 -2.17 11.36
N ILE A 11 11.48 -2.88 11.10
CA ILE A 11 10.25 -2.74 11.87
C ILE A 11 10.44 -3.17 13.33
N GLY A 12 9.81 -2.45 14.27
CA GLY A 12 9.99 -2.63 15.71
C GLY A 12 11.32 -2.07 16.23
N SER A 13 12.00 -1.23 15.44
CA SER A 13 13.28 -0.61 15.80
C SER A 13 13.15 0.91 15.89
N ARG A 14 14.27 1.64 15.92
CA ARG A 14 14.29 3.12 15.93
C ARG A 14 13.98 3.75 14.57
N TYR A 15 13.55 2.95 13.60
CA TYR A 15 13.26 3.36 12.24
C TYR A 15 11.79 3.17 11.86
N ASP A 16 10.90 2.96 12.81
CA ASP A 16 9.48 2.71 12.57
C ASP A 16 8.83 3.83 11.74
N GLU A 17 9.14 5.09 12.00
CA GLU A 17 8.64 6.22 11.21
C GLU A 17 9.11 6.14 9.76
N CYS A 18 10.36 5.75 9.52
CA CYS A 18 10.89 5.53 8.18
C CYS A 18 10.21 4.32 7.50
N CYS A 19 10.01 3.23 8.24
CA CYS A 19 9.27 2.07 7.78
C CYS A 19 7.83 2.43 7.36
N SER A 20 7.15 3.28 8.12
CA SER A 20 5.79 3.75 7.79
C SER A 20 5.75 4.49 6.45
N VAL A 21 6.75 5.33 6.18
CA VAL A 21 6.89 6.02 4.88
C VAL A 21 7.09 5.03 3.75
N VAL A 22 8.00 4.08 3.93
CA VAL A 22 8.33 3.07 2.91
C VAL A 22 7.14 2.16 2.61
N MET A 23 6.39 1.77 3.63
CA MET A 23 5.15 1.00 3.48
C MET A 23 4.06 1.79 2.75
N SER A 24 3.87 3.06 3.10
CA SER A 24 2.94 3.94 2.38
C SER A 24 3.30 4.04 0.89
N GLN A 25 4.58 4.21 0.58
CA GLN A 25 5.06 4.30 -0.79
C GLN A 25 4.89 2.97 -1.54
N ALA A 26 5.22 1.84 -0.92
CA ALA A 26 5.04 0.52 -1.53
C ALA A 26 3.57 0.26 -1.87
N MET A 27 2.65 0.59 -0.95
CA MET A 27 1.21 0.46 -1.18
C MET A 27 0.71 1.37 -2.32
N GLU A 28 1.21 2.60 -2.36
CA GLU A 28 0.91 3.55 -3.44
C GLU A 28 1.37 3.01 -4.81
N GLN A 29 2.61 2.50 -4.90
CA GLN A 29 3.14 1.96 -6.15
C GLN A 29 2.39 0.72 -6.62
N LEU A 30 1.95 -0.15 -5.72
CA LEU A 30 1.09 -1.30 -6.07
C LEU A 30 -0.26 -0.83 -6.65
N CYS A 31 -0.89 0.18 -6.05
CA CYS A 31 -2.15 0.72 -6.58
C CYS A 31 -1.95 1.36 -7.96
N LEU A 32 -0.91 2.17 -8.13
CA LEU A 32 -0.58 2.80 -9.42
C LEU A 32 -0.23 1.76 -10.48
N GLY A 33 0.54 0.74 -10.12
CA GLY A 33 0.89 -0.37 -10.99
C GLY A 33 -0.35 -1.09 -11.49
N LEU A 34 -1.31 -1.38 -10.60
CA LEU A 34 -2.56 -2.03 -10.98
C LEU A 34 -3.40 -1.18 -11.95
N LEU A 35 -3.57 0.12 -11.66
CA LEU A 35 -4.27 1.04 -12.56
C LEU A 35 -3.60 1.12 -13.94
N HIS A 36 -2.27 1.19 -13.95
CA HIS A 36 -1.52 1.29 -15.18
C HIS A 36 -1.59 0.00 -16.02
N VAL A 37 -1.40 -1.15 -15.39
CA VAL A 37 -1.36 -2.44 -16.09
C VAL A 37 -2.75 -2.82 -16.63
N ILE A 38 -3.80 -2.69 -15.81
CA ILE A 38 -5.13 -3.18 -16.18
C ILE A 38 -5.90 -2.19 -17.05
N TRP A 39 -5.72 -0.88 -16.84
CA TRP A 39 -6.47 0.16 -17.56
C TRP A 39 -5.64 1.00 -18.52
N GLY A 40 -4.31 0.85 -18.53
CA GLY A 40 -3.44 1.81 -19.22
C GLY A 40 -3.51 3.22 -18.63
N TYR A 41 -4.09 3.38 -17.44
CA TYR A 41 -4.36 4.68 -16.83
C TYR A 41 -3.32 5.01 -15.76
N ARG A 42 -2.74 6.20 -15.85
CA ARG A 42 -1.92 6.79 -14.80
C ARG A 42 -2.53 8.14 -14.42
N PRO A 43 -2.92 8.35 -13.16
CA PRO A 43 -3.41 9.64 -12.72
C PRO A 43 -2.35 10.75 -12.87
N ASP A 44 -2.76 11.89 -13.41
CA ASP A 44 -1.87 13.05 -13.69
C ASP A 44 -1.62 13.94 -12.44
N SER A 45 -2.38 13.75 -11.36
CA SER A 45 -2.33 14.56 -10.14
C SER A 45 -1.77 13.79 -8.95
N ILE A 46 -1.24 14.53 -7.95
CA ILE A 46 -0.92 13.97 -6.63
C ILE A 46 -2.22 13.45 -6.01
N LEU A 47 -2.31 12.13 -5.84
CA LEU A 47 -3.43 11.48 -5.18
C LEU A 47 -2.97 10.98 -3.81
N ASN A 48 -3.83 11.13 -2.80
CA ASN A 48 -3.57 10.46 -1.53
C ASN A 48 -3.79 8.94 -1.68
N LEU A 49 -3.10 8.15 -0.86
CA LEU A 49 -3.17 6.70 -0.90
C LEU A 49 -4.60 6.16 -0.75
N MET A 50 -5.42 6.75 0.11
CA MET A 50 -6.81 6.32 0.32
C MET A 50 -7.66 6.43 -0.95
N TYR A 51 -7.43 7.47 -1.74
CA TYR A 51 -8.11 7.65 -3.02
C TYR A 51 -7.61 6.66 -4.08
N LEU A 52 -6.31 6.37 -4.12
CA LEU A 52 -5.77 5.34 -5.01
C LEU A 52 -6.34 3.96 -4.68
N ILE A 53 -6.45 3.62 -3.39
CA ILE A 53 -7.13 2.41 -2.93
C ILE A 53 -8.57 2.39 -3.46
N GLN A 54 -9.33 3.48 -3.27
CA GLN A 54 -10.70 3.56 -3.77
C GLN A 54 -10.80 3.39 -5.28
N LEU A 55 -9.85 3.92 -6.06
CA LEU A 55 -9.82 3.73 -7.51
C LEU A 55 -9.53 2.27 -7.90
N THR A 56 -8.66 1.58 -7.17
CA THR A 56 -8.39 0.17 -7.44
C THR A 56 -9.58 -0.74 -7.17
N GLU A 57 -10.56 -0.31 -6.35
CA GLU A 57 -11.78 -1.08 -6.07
C GLU A 57 -12.65 -1.32 -7.31
N SER A 58 -12.57 -0.46 -8.33
CA SER A 58 -13.24 -0.70 -9.62
C SER A 58 -12.57 -1.78 -10.47
N ILE A 59 -11.34 -2.19 -10.12
CA ILE A 59 -10.64 -3.32 -10.74
C ILE A 59 -10.85 -4.57 -9.88
N THR A 60 -10.65 -4.46 -8.57
CA THR A 60 -10.66 -5.58 -7.64
C THR A 60 -10.91 -5.13 -6.20
N PRO A 61 -11.64 -5.90 -5.37
CA PRO A 61 -11.82 -5.59 -3.94
C PRO A 61 -10.60 -5.99 -3.08
N LEU A 62 -9.44 -6.26 -3.69
CA LEU A 62 -8.29 -6.86 -3.02
C LEU A 62 -7.75 -5.96 -1.89
N ALA A 63 -7.58 -4.66 -2.13
CA ALA A 63 -7.10 -3.74 -1.12
C ALA A 63 -8.06 -3.68 0.08
N ARG A 64 -9.37 -3.51 -0.16
CA ARG A 64 -10.38 -3.57 0.91
C ARG A 64 -10.30 -4.84 1.74
N LYS A 65 -10.13 -6.01 1.10
CA LYS A 65 -10.03 -7.30 1.78
C LYS A 65 -8.73 -7.46 2.57
N CYS A 66 -7.58 -7.15 1.98
CA CYS A 66 -6.28 -7.29 2.62
C CYS A 66 -6.12 -6.37 3.83
N PHE A 67 -6.65 -5.15 3.75
CA PHE A 67 -6.50 -4.14 4.79
C PHE A 67 -7.73 -3.97 5.69
N CYS A 68 -8.75 -4.82 5.52
CA CYS A 68 -9.98 -4.82 6.33
C CYS A 68 -10.66 -3.45 6.39
N LEU A 69 -10.72 -2.72 5.28
CA LEU A 69 -11.13 -1.30 5.25
C LEU A 69 -12.59 -1.03 5.63
N ASP A 70 -13.41 -2.07 5.74
CA ASP A 70 -14.79 -1.99 6.25
C ASP A 70 -14.85 -1.87 7.78
N ILE A 71 -13.74 -2.17 8.47
CA ILE A 71 -13.61 -2.03 9.93
C ILE A 71 -12.98 -0.65 10.21
N PRO A 72 -13.65 0.24 10.96
CA PRO A 72 -13.18 1.62 11.16
C PRO A 72 -11.77 1.73 11.74
N GLU A 73 -11.43 0.90 12.73
CA GLU A 73 -10.12 0.90 13.39
C GLU A 73 -9.01 0.47 12.43
N GLU A 74 -9.30 -0.52 11.59
CA GLU A 74 -8.37 -1.04 10.58
C GLU A 74 -8.15 -0.03 9.45
N ARG A 75 -9.22 0.66 9.06
CA ARG A 75 -9.16 1.75 8.09
C ARG A 75 -8.35 2.94 8.61
N GLU A 76 -8.45 3.24 9.91
CA GLU A 76 -7.69 4.33 10.53
C GLU A 76 -6.18 4.06 10.47
N MET A 77 -5.74 2.81 10.67
CA MET A 77 -4.32 2.45 10.51
C MET A 77 -3.78 2.76 9.10
N VAL A 78 -4.57 2.48 8.05
CA VAL A 78 -4.18 2.82 6.67
C VAL A 78 -4.23 4.33 6.42
N LEU A 79 -5.19 5.02 7.02
CA LEU A 79 -5.28 6.48 6.94
C LEU A 79 -4.07 7.15 7.59
N GLU A 80 -3.63 6.70 8.76
CA GLU A 80 -2.42 7.17 9.41
C GLU A 80 -1.17 6.86 8.57
N LEU A 81 -1.08 5.64 8.03
CA LEU A 81 0.00 5.27 7.11
C LEU A 81 0.07 6.22 5.90
N SER A 82 -1.09 6.62 5.34
CA SER A 82 -1.14 7.52 4.18
C SER A 82 -0.59 8.93 4.45
N LYS A 83 -0.52 9.34 5.71
CA LYS A 83 0.01 10.64 6.14
C LYS A 83 1.51 10.59 6.42
N ALA A 84 2.07 9.38 6.58
CA ALA A 84 3.44 9.16 7.04
C ALA A 84 4.49 9.98 6.29
N LEU A 85 4.41 10.07 4.96
CA LEU A 85 5.38 10.83 4.17
C LEU A 85 5.37 12.33 4.50
N GLY A 86 4.18 12.91 4.68
CA GLY A 86 4.02 14.31 5.04
C GLY A 86 4.50 14.57 6.46
N GLU A 87 4.05 13.76 7.40
CA GLU A 87 4.43 13.85 8.81
C GLU A 87 5.93 13.69 9.00
N PHE A 88 6.54 12.65 8.42
CA PHE A 88 7.97 12.41 8.51
C PHE A 88 8.83 13.57 7.98
N ARG A 89 8.37 14.25 6.92
CA ARG A 89 9.11 15.36 6.31
C ARG A 89 8.98 16.68 7.06
N TYR A 90 7.83 16.93 7.66
CA TYR A 90 7.47 18.27 8.14
C TYR A 90 7.15 18.35 9.64
N ASN A 91 6.96 17.22 10.32
CA ASN A 91 6.70 17.14 11.76
C ASN A 91 7.88 16.49 12.48
N SER A 92 8.66 17.29 13.21
CA SER A 92 9.82 16.80 13.98
C SER A 92 9.47 15.87 15.14
N ASN A 93 8.19 15.81 15.52
CA ASN A 93 7.68 14.96 16.59
C ASN A 93 6.84 13.80 16.05
N PHE A 94 6.91 13.52 14.75
CA PHE A 94 6.22 12.38 14.16
C PHE A 94 6.69 11.09 14.83
N ASN A 95 5.72 10.27 15.21
CA ASN A 95 5.90 8.96 15.77
C ASN A 95 4.80 8.06 15.22
N THR A 96 5.11 6.79 15.03
CA THR A 96 4.17 5.80 14.51
C THR A 96 4.04 4.63 15.47
N ASN A 97 2.89 3.97 15.46
CA ASN A 97 2.69 2.78 16.27
C ASN A 97 3.35 1.57 15.60
N GLY A 98 4.48 1.10 16.15
CA GLY A 98 5.19 -0.07 15.63
C GLY A 98 4.33 -1.35 15.57
N PHE A 99 3.36 -1.52 16.48
CA PHE A 99 2.44 -2.66 16.44
C PHE A 99 1.52 -2.63 15.22
N ASP A 100 0.97 -1.45 14.92
CA ASP A 100 0.11 -1.24 13.74
C ASP A 100 0.91 -1.47 12.45
N LEU A 101 2.19 -1.06 12.43
CA LEU A 101 3.07 -1.35 11.30
C LEU A 101 3.27 -2.86 11.08
N TYR A 102 3.39 -3.66 12.14
CA TYR A 102 3.56 -5.12 11.96
C TYR A 102 2.33 -5.73 11.28
N ILE A 103 1.15 -5.32 11.72
CA ILE A 103 -0.13 -5.75 11.13
C ILE A 103 -0.20 -5.31 9.66
N LEU A 104 0.09 -4.04 9.39
CA LEU A 104 0.06 -3.48 8.04
C LEU A 104 1.10 -4.13 7.11
N ARG A 105 2.28 -4.50 7.63
CA ARG A 105 3.33 -5.17 6.85
C ARG A 105 2.86 -6.52 6.36
N ASP A 106 2.29 -7.34 7.23
CA ASP A 106 1.79 -8.67 6.84
C ASP A 106 0.66 -8.57 5.80
N ARG A 107 -0.21 -7.55 5.93
CA ARG A 107 -1.28 -7.28 4.98
C ARG A 107 -0.77 -6.75 3.65
N LEU A 108 0.26 -5.91 3.67
CA LEU A 108 0.91 -5.39 2.47
C LEU A 108 1.62 -6.47 1.68
N VAL A 109 2.25 -7.44 2.35
CA VAL A 109 2.79 -8.65 1.68
C VAL A 109 1.67 -9.43 0.98
N ARG A 110 0.55 -9.68 1.67
CA ARG A 110 -0.60 -10.37 1.06
C ARG A 110 -1.19 -9.59 -0.12
N PHE A 111 -1.28 -8.27 0.00
CA PHE A 111 -1.75 -7.41 -1.07
C PHE A 111 -0.82 -7.47 -2.28
N SER A 112 0.50 -7.37 -2.07
CA SER A 112 1.51 -7.49 -3.13
C SER A 112 1.37 -8.81 -3.90
N ASN A 113 1.28 -9.92 -3.19
CA ASN A 113 1.13 -11.24 -3.81
C ASN A 113 -0.17 -11.34 -4.61
N GLY A 114 -1.29 -10.86 -4.05
CA GLY A 114 -2.57 -10.86 -4.75
C GLY A 114 -2.60 -9.94 -5.99
N VAL A 115 -1.87 -8.82 -5.96
CA VAL A 115 -1.70 -7.94 -7.13
C VAL A 115 -0.91 -8.66 -8.22
N GLU A 116 0.18 -9.35 -7.86
CA GLU A 116 0.99 -10.13 -8.80
C GLU A 116 0.16 -11.25 -9.46
N GLU A 117 -0.58 -12.03 -8.67
CA GLU A 117 -1.49 -13.06 -9.18
C GLU A 117 -2.53 -12.48 -10.16
N LEU A 118 -3.15 -11.36 -9.80
CA LEU A 118 -4.15 -10.70 -10.63
C LEU A 118 -3.56 -10.19 -11.97
N VAL A 119 -2.37 -9.60 -11.92
CA VAL A 119 -1.67 -9.09 -13.10
C VAL A 119 -1.27 -10.24 -14.02
N ASN A 120 -0.70 -11.32 -13.48
CA ASN A 120 -0.32 -12.49 -14.26
C ASN A 120 -1.55 -13.10 -14.97
N HIS A 121 -2.66 -13.24 -14.24
CA HIS A 121 -3.91 -13.75 -14.82
C HIS A 121 -4.47 -12.86 -15.93
N HIS A 122 -4.34 -11.53 -15.80
CA HIS A 122 -4.74 -10.59 -16.83
C HIS A 122 -3.96 -10.82 -18.13
N PHE A 123 -2.63 -10.96 -18.06
CA PHE A 123 -1.79 -11.21 -19.23
C PHE A 123 -2.02 -12.59 -19.85
N GLU A 124 -2.18 -13.63 -19.04
CA GLU A 124 -2.52 -14.97 -19.55
C GLU A 124 -3.82 -14.97 -20.37
N THR A 125 -4.80 -14.17 -19.95
CA THR A 125 -6.08 -14.03 -20.66
C THR A 125 -5.93 -13.26 -21.98
N LEU A 126 -5.01 -12.29 -22.03
CA LEU A 126 -4.72 -11.54 -23.25
C LEU A 126 -3.92 -12.38 -24.27
N ASP A 127 -2.98 -13.20 -23.80
CA ASP A 127 -2.12 -14.03 -24.66
C ASP A 127 -2.81 -15.31 -25.17
N GLY A 128 -3.85 -15.78 -24.46
CA GLY A 128 -4.65 -16.94 -24.84
C GLY A 128 -5.88 -16.64 -25.73
N GLY A 129 -6.08 -15.37 -26.10
CA GLY A 129 -7.24 -14.86 -26.87
C GLY A 129 -7.00 -14.70 -28.37
#